data_AF-A0A0Q9N199-F1
#
_entry.id   AF-A0A0Q9N199-F1
#
_cell.length_a   1.000
_cell.length_b   1.000
_cell.length_c   1.000
_cell.angle_alpha   90.00
_cell.angle_beta   90.00
_cell.angle_gamma   90.00
#
_symmetry.space_group_name_H-M   'P 1'
#
loop_
_entity.id
_entity.type
_entity.pdbx_description
1 polymer ?
#
loop_
_entity_poly.entity_id
_entity_poly.type
_entity_poly.pdbx_seq_one_letter_code
_entity_poly.pdbx_strand_id
1 'polypeptide(L)' 'MSLYFYYIIFAAILITGGVATIAIGHSNTNKEGNPGYDRQTKSIFVNLTLYYAVIIPLGLLALIVYIVK' A
#
# COMPACT_ATOMS: atom_id res chain seq x y z
N MET A 1 19.62 17.59 -12.28
CA MET A 1 18.35 17.96 -11.62
C MET A 1 18.53 17.97 -10.11
N SER A 2 17.74 18.77 -9.39
CA SER A 2 17.73 18.78 -7.93
C SER A 2 17.07 17.51 -7.36
N LEU A 3 17.49 17.07 -6.18
CA LEU A 3 16.91 15.92 -5.46
C LEU A 3 15.39 16.05 -5.27
N TYR A 4 14.91 17.27 -5.04
CA TYR A 4 13.48 17.59 -4.91
C TYR A 4 12.67 17.24 -6.17
N PHE A 5 13.28 17.33 -7.36
CA PHE A 5 12.62 16.97 -8.61
C PHE A 5 12.28 15.47 -8.65
N TYR A 6 13.22 14.63 -8.22
CA TYR A 6 13.00 13.18 -8.14
C TYR A 6 11.96 12.82 -7.09
N TYR A 7 11.94 13.51 -5.95
CA TYR A 7 10.91 13.30 -4.92
C TYR A 7 9.50 13.64 -5.42
N ILE A 8 9.35 14.71 -6.20
CA ILE A 8 8.06 15.09 -6.79
C ILE A 8 7.59 14.02 -7.78
N ILE A 9 8.48 13.54 -8.66
CA ILE A 9 8.12 12.47 -9.62
C ILE A 9 7.74 11.19 -8.88
N PHE A 10 8.53 10.79 -7.89
CA PHE A 10 8.26 9.60 -7.11
C PHE A 10 6.93 9.69 -6.37
N ALA A 11 6.66 10.83 -5.71
CA ALA A 11 5.39 11.07 -5.04
C ALA A 11 4.21 11.05 -6.02
N ALA A 12 4.35 11.66 -7.21
CA ALA A 12 3.31 11.64 -8.24
C ALA A 12 3.00 10.20 -8.68
N ILE A 13 4.02 9.38 -8.98
CA ILE A 13 3.85 7.97 -9.35
C ILE A 13 3.14 7.20 -8.22
N LEU A 14 3.57 7.37 -6.97
CA LEU A 14 2.97 6.70 -5.82
C LEU A 14 1.49 7.06 -5.65
N ILE A 15 1.17 8.35 -5.70
CA ILE A 15 -0.21 8.83 -5.53
C ILE A 15 -1.08 8.33 -6.67
N THR A 16 -0.66 8.50 -7.93
CA THR A 16 -1.44 8.07 -9.08
C THR A 16 -1.64 6.56 -9.09
N GLY A 17 -0.60 5.77 -8.81
CA GLY A 17 -0.70 4.32 -8.72
C GLY A 17 -1.61 3.85 -7.58
N GLY A 18 -1.52 4.49 -6.42
CA GLY A 18 -2.38 4.20 -5.26
C GLY A 18 -3.85 4.50 -5.54
N VAL A 19 -4.13 5.69 -6.09
CA VAL A 19 -5.50 6.08 -6.46
C VAL A 19 -6.08 5.14 -7.53
N ALA A 20 -5.31 4.83 -8.57
CA ALA A 20 -5.74 3.92 -9.62
C ALA A 20 -6.06 2.52 -9.07
N THR A 21 -5.22 2.00 -8.17
CA THR A 21 -5.43 0.69 -7.53
C THR A 21 -6.75 0.65 -6.75
N ILE A 22 -7.02 1.69 -5.95
CA ILE A 22 -8.27 1.78 -5.17
C ILE A 22 -9.47 1.93 -6.10
N ALA A 23 -9.37 2.79 -7.13
CA ALA A 23 -10.44 3.03 -8.08
C ALA A 23 -10.82 1.76 -8.87
N ILE A 24 -9.83 1.00 -9.36
CA ILE A 24 -10.05 -0.27 -10.05
C ILE A 24 -10.67 -1.29 -9.10
N GLY A 25 -10.13 -1.41 -7.88
CA GLY A 25 -10.65 -2.33 -6.87
C GLY A 25 -12.12 -2.07 -6.51
N HIS A 26 -12.56 -0.82 -6.53
CA HIS A 26 -13.94 -0.44 -6.24
C HIS A 26 -14.86 -0.37 -7.48
N SER A 27 -14.32 -0.56 -8.69
CA SER A 27 -15.08 -0.45 -9.94
C SER A 27 -16.20 -1.50 -10.02
N ASN A 28 -17.31 -1.13 -10.65
CA ASN A 28 -18.45 -2.04 -10.84
C ASN A 28 -18.06 -3.30 -11.62
N THR A 29 -17.22 -3.16 -12.65
CA THR A 29 -16.68 -4.28 -13.43
C THR A 29 -15.97 -5.32 -12.55
N ASN A 30 -15.20 -4.86 -11.56
CA ASN A 30 -14.50 -5.74 -10.63
C ASN A 30 -15.46 -6.42 -9.63
N LYS A 31 -16.53 -5.73 -9.21
CA LYS A 31 -17.56 -6.28 -8.31
C LYS A 31 -18.49 -7.26 -9.00
N GLU A 32 -18.89 -6.98 -10.24
CA GLU A 32 -19.77 -7.84 -11.05
C GLU A 32 -19.11 -9.19 -11.38
N GLY A 33 -17.79 -9.20 -11.60
CA GLY A 33 -17.02 -10.43 -11.81
C GLY A 33 -16.80 -11.28 -10.55
N ASN A 34 -17.07 -10.74 -9.36
CA ASN A 34 -16.90 -11.44 -8.08
C ASN A 34 -17.98 -11.03 -7.05
N PRO A 35 -19.11 -11.77 -6.98
CA PRO A 35 -20.22 -11.49 -6.06
C PRO A 35 -19.86 -11.47 -4.57
N GLY A 36 -18.72 -12.07 -4.19
CA GLY A 36 -18.20 -12.09 -2.82
C GLY A 36 -17.13 -11.03 -2.53
N TYR A 37 -16.82 -10.16 -3.50
CA TYR A 37 -15.67 -9.26 -3.47
C TYR A 37 -15.68 -8.37 -2.23
N ASP A 38 -16.76 -7.65 -1.96
CA ASP A 38 -16.81 -6.69 -0.86
C ASP A 38 -16.58 -7.36 0.51
N ARG A 39 -17.09 -8.58 0.71
CA ARG A 39 -16.89 -9.35 1.95
C ARG A 39 -15.44 -9.82 2.10
N GLN A 40 -14.86 -10.36 1.03
CA GLN A 40 -13.51 -10.92 1.05
C GLN A 40 -12.46 -9.80 1.12
N THR A 41 -12.59 -8.77 0.28
CA THR A 41 -11.69 -7.62 0.20
C THR A 41 -11.61 -6.89 1.53
N LYS A 42 -12.72 -6.71 2.24
CA LYS A 42 -12.68 -6.10 3.58
C LYS A 42 -11.83 -6.92 4.56
N SER A 43 -12.02 -8.23 4.61
CA SER A 43 -11.22 -9.11 5.50
C SER A 43 -9.75 -9.12 5.10
N ILE A 44 -9.46 -9.17 3.80
CA ILE A 44 -8.09 -9.18 3.28
C ILE A 44 -7.40 -7.85 3.61
N PHE A 45 -8.07 -6.70 3.38
CA PHE A 45 -7.52 -5.39 3.69
C PHE A 45 -7.21 -5.22 5.18
N VAL A 46 -8.12 -5.64 6.06
CA VAL A 46 -7.90 -5.58 7.51
C VAL A 46 -6.70 -6.43 7.92
N ASN A 47 -6.64 -7.69 7.47
CA ASN A 47 -5.54 -8.59 7.79
C ASN A 47 -4.20 -8.07 7.25
N LEU A 48 -4.19 -7.60 6.00
CA LEU A 48 -2.99 -7.05 5.37
C LEU A 48 -2.49 -5.78 6.08
N THR A 49 -3.41 -4.91 6.48
CA THR A 49 -3.08 -3.70 7.26
C THR A 49 -2.48 -4.06 8.60
N LEU A 50 -3.01 -5.08 9.29
CA LEU A 50 -2.45 -5.57 10.56
C LEU A 50 -1.04 -6.13 10.37
N TYR A 51 -0.79 -6.91 9.32
CA TYR A 51 0.56 -7.39 9.01
C TYR A 51 1.51 -6.22 8.78
N TYR A 52 1.12 -5.23 7.99
CA TYR A 52 1.95 -4.05 7.74
C TYR A 52 2.21 -3.23 9.01
N ALA A 53 1.19 -3.05 9.86
CA ALA A 53 1.32 -2.32 11.12
C ALA A 53 2.32 -2.97 12.08
N VAL A 54 2.54 -4.29 12.01
CA VAL A 54 3.49 -5.02 12.86
C VAL A 54 4.86 -5.14 12.20
N ILE A 55 4.90 -5.58 10.95
CA ILE A 55 6.16 -5.88 10.25
C ILE A 55 6.94 -4.61 9.92
N ILE A 56 6.29 -3.50 9.55
CA ILE A 56 6.99 -2.25 9.22
C ILE A 56 7.79 -1.73 10.43
N PRO A 57 7.19 -1.57 11.64
CA PRO A 57 7.95 -1.17 12.82
C PRO A 57 9.06 -2.16 13.17
N LEU A 58 8.81 -3.47 13.09
CA LEU A 58 9.84 -4.49 13.37
C LEU A 58 11.02 -4.39 12.40
N GLY A 59 10.76 -4.18 11.11
CA GLY A 59 11.80 -3.97 10.10
C GLY A 59 12.61 -2.71 10.35
N LEU A 60 11.96 -1.61 10.73
CA LEU A 60 12.63 -0.36 11.11
C LEU A 60 13.49 -0.55 12.38
N LEU A 61 12.97 -1.24 13.39
CA LEU A 61 13.72 -1.57 14.60
C LEU A 61 14.96 -2.43 14.28
N ALA A 62 14.81 -3.47 13.45
CA ALA A 62 15.91 -4.31 13.01
C ALA A 62 16.98 -3.50 12.26
N LEU A 63 16.56 -2.59 11.38
CA LEU A 63 17.47 -1.69 10.66
C LEU A 63 18.22 -0.77 11.62
N ILE A 64 17.53 -0.18 12.61
CA ILE A 64 18.17 0.66 13.63
C ILE A 64 19.21 -0.14 14.40
N VAL A 65 18.86 -1.36 14.85
CA VAL A 65 19.80 -2.24 15.55
C VAL A 65 21.03 -2.54 14.68
N TYR A 66 20.84 -2.88 13.40
CA TYR A 66 21.93 -3.15 12.47
C TYR A 66 22.85 -1.93 12.20
N ILE A 67 22.30 -0.72 12.21
CA ILE A 67 23.10 0.49 11.99
C ILE A 67 23.89 0.88 13.25
N VAL A 68 23.31 0.65 14.44
CA VAL A 68 23.88 1.10 15.72
C VAL A 68 24.85 0.07 16.32
N LYS A 69 24.66 -1.22 16.05
CA LYS A 69 25.50 -2.33 16.51
C LYS A 69 26.22 -2.99 15.34
#